data_AF-A0A7V8CW78-F1
#
_entry.id   AF-A0A7V8CW78-F1
#
_cell.length_a   1.000
_cell.length_b   1.000
_cell.length_c   1.000
_cell.angle_alpha   90.00
_cell.angle_beta   90.00
_cell.angle_gamma   90.00
#
_symmetry.space_group_name_H-M   'P 1'
#
loop_
_entity.id
_entity.type
_entity.pdbx_description
1 polymer ?
#
loop_
_entity_poly.entity_id
_entity_poly.type
_entity_poly.pdbx_seq_one_letter_code
_entity_poly.pdbx_strand_id
1 'polypeptide(L)'
;MDFLARYRAGEREQVWAELVALGAAVREPPLYQDAQAVACEIMLRARYNIALLVERLQQLDFVFVVGAQGAWNPCTARELKLLASIEQRRGPLPIVLRAWVEMIGNVDLRGSHPTLSNYYSLGHATTRGPNSDPLVLGMVPYELSQLPCIDRKQQIFLLEVAPDSCHKSNYSGGGDSYMRIPSAGFDAPFGSDDWWDGMCLIPYLRECFAWGGFPGLRDDPAAAEAAREELAFLTQGLLPI
;
A
#
# COMPACT_ATOMS: atom_id res chain seq x y z
N MET A 1 -24.47 14.75 -3.09
CA MET A 1 -23.89 13.99 -1.97
C MET A 1 -22.52 14.59 -1.74
N ASP A 2 -22.13 14.83 -0.49
CA ASP A 2 -20.81 15.36 -0.13
C ASP A 2 -20.06 14.24 0.60
N PHE A 3 -19.36 13.40 -0.17
CA PHE A 3 -18.58 12.28 0.35
C PHE A 3 -17.44 12.75 1.22
N LEU A 4 -16.77 13.85 0.86
CA LEU A 4 -15.67 14.40 1.64
C LEU A 4 -16.13 14.84 3.04
N ALA A 5 -17.24 15.56 3.16
CA ALA A 5 -17.76 15.98 4.46
C ALA A 5 -18.08 14.79 5.35
N ARG A 6 -18.75 13.75 4.80
CA ARG A 6 -19.05 12.50 5.53
C ARG A 6 -17.80 11.74 5.94
N TYR A 7 -16.82 11.64 5.04
CA TYR A 7 -15.55 11.00 5.32
C TYR A 7 -14.84 11.69 6.51
N ARG A 8 -14.81 13.02 6.51
CA ARG A 8 -14.25 13.83 7.59
C ARG A 8 -15.03 13.71 8.90
N ALA A 9 -16.35 13.58 8.82
CA ALA A 9 -17.24 13.34 9.96
C ALA A 9 -17.08 11.94 10.57
N GLY A 10 -16.39 11.02 9.88
CA GLY A 10 -16.00 9.71 10.42
C GLY A 10 -16.58 8.51 9.68
N GLU A 11 -17.43 8.72 8.68
CA GLU A 11 -18.05 7.66 7.86
C GLU A 11 -17.06 7.07 6.83
N ARG A 12 -15.79 6.84 7.21
CA ARG A 12 -14.69 6.54 6.30
C ARG A 12 -14.88 5.25 5.51
N GLU A 13 -15.21 4.17 6.21
CA GLU A 13 -15.47 2.85 5.58
C GLU A 13 -16.70 2.88 4.70
N GLN A 14 -17.78 3.51 5.18
CA GLN A 14 -19.02 3.64 4.43
C GLN A 14 -18.83 4.47 3.16
N VAL A 15 -18.19 5.63 3.25
CA VAL A 15 -17.86 6.47 2.09
C VAL A 15 -16.98 5.72 1.10
N TRP A 16 -15.94 5.02 1.58
CA TRP A 16 -15.10 4.19 0.70
C TRP A 16 -15.93 3.12 -0.02
N ALA A 17 -16.77 2.37 0.70
CA ALA A 17 -17.59 1.30 0.13
C ALA A 17 -18.58 1.84 -0.91
N GLU A 18 -19.22 2.97 -0.63
CA GLU A 18 -20.13 3.64 -1.57
C GLU A 18 -19.38 4.11 -2.83
N LEU A 19 -18.18 4.69 -2.70
CA LEU A 19 -17.36 5.12 -3.84
C LEU A 19 -16.86 3.95 -4.68
N VAL A 20 -16.51 2.81 -4.07
CA VAL A 20 -16.16 1.58 -4.78
C VAL A 20 -17.37 1.02 -5.53
N ALA A 21 -18.55 1.01 -4.90
CA ALA A 21 -19.78 0.48 -5.50
C ALA A 21 -20.23 1.25 -6.75
N LEU A 22 -19.87 2.53 -6.89
CA LEU A 22 -20.11 3.31 -8.10
C LEU A 22 -19.36 2.78 -9.34
N GLY A 23 -18.29 1.98 -9.15
CA GLY A 23 -17.47 1.48 -10.25
C GLY A 23 -16.96 2.62 -11.14
N ALA A 24 -17.09 2.47 -12.46
CA ALA A 24 -16.64 3.51 -13.40
C ALA A 24 -17.45 4.82 -13.32
N ALA A 25 -18.68 4.79 -12.82
CA ALA A 25 -19.54 5.99 -12.72
C ALA A 25 -18.99 7.02 -11.73
N VAL A 26 -18.08 6.63 -10.83
CA VAL A 26 -17.37 7.55 -9.93
C VAL A 26 -16.60 8.64 -10.69
N ARG A 27 -16.29 8.42 -11.98
CA ARG A 27 -15.58 9.37 -12.85
C ARG A 27 -16.49 10.38 -13.54
N GLU A 28 -17.80 10.28 -13.36
CA GLU A 28 -18.77 11.23 -13.93
C GLU A 28 -18.91 12.47 -13.04
N PRO A 29 -18.95 13.69 -13.59
CA PRO A 29 -19.26 14.89 -12.81
C PRO A 29 -20.69 14.83 -12.22
N PRO A 30 -20.91 15.30 -10.98
CA PRO A 30 -19.93 15.93 -10.08
C PRO A 30 -19.15 14.94 -9.19
N LEU A 31 -19.44 13.63 -9.25
CA LEU A 31 -18.89 12.61 -8.35
C LEU A 31 -17.35 12.55 -8.40
N TYR A 32 -16.77 12.75 -9.59
CA TYR A 32 -15.32 12.63 -9.76
C TYR A 32 -14.52 13.58 -8.88
N GLN A 33 -14.94 14.85 -8.79
CA GLN A 33 -14.21 15.84 -8.00
C GLN A 33 -14.28 15.53 -6.51
N ASP A 34 -15.44 15.09 -6.03
CA ASP A 34 -15.65 14.73 -4.63
C ASP A 34 -14.89 13.44 -4.28
N ALA A 35 -14.90 12.43 -5.17
CA ALA A 35 -14.11 11.22 -5.02
C ALA A 35 -12.60 11.52 -4.99
N GLN A 36 -12.10 12.38 -5.88
CA GLN A 36 -10.70 12.83 -5.84
C GLN A 36 -10.38 13.52 -4.50
N ALA A 37 -11.29 14.34 -3.99
CA ALA A 37 -11.10 15.02 -2.71
C ALA A 37 -11.05 14.04 -1.52
N VAL A 38 -11.89 13.00 -1.54
CA VAL A 38 -11.81 11.89 -0.56
C VAL A 38 -10.48 11.14 -0.69
N ALA A 39 -10.05 10.78 -1.90
CA ALA A 39 -8.77 10.12 -2.12
C ALA A 39 -7.61 10.97 -1.58
N CYS A 40 -7.61 12.28 -1.83
CA CYS A 40 -6.61 13.20 -1.27
C CYS A 40 -6.64 13.22 0.26
N GLU A 41 -7.81 13.27 0.90
CA GLU A 41 -7.95 13.24 2.36
C GLU A 41 -7.43 11.92 2.96
N ILE A 42 -7.72 10.78 2.32
CA ILE A 42 -7.13 9.47 2.69
C ILE A 42 -5.61 9.54 2.61
N MET A 43 -5.04 10.05 1.51
CA MET A 43 -3.59 10.11 1.32
C MET A 43 -2.90 11.09 2.28
N LEU A 44 -3.54 12.20 2.66
CA LEU A 44 -3.01 13.10 3.69
C LEU A 44 -2.83 12.38 5.04
N ARG A 45 -3.83 11.57 5.42
CA ARG A 45 -3.80 10.78 6.66
C ARG A 45 -2.79 9.63 6.58
N ALA A 46 -2.78 8.90 5.47
CA ALA A 46 -1.80 7.83 5.23
C ALA A 46 -0.37 8.37 5.23
N ARG A 47 -0.14 9.54 4.60
CA ARG A 47 1.16 10.23 4.63
C ARG A 47 1.62 10.57 6.04
N TYR A 48 0.72 11.10 6.88
CA TYR A 48 1.01 11.35 8.30
C TYR A 48 1.40 10.05 9.01
N ASN A 49 0.62 8.98 8.81
CA ASN A 49 0.88 7.68 9.42
C ASN A 49 2.25 7.12 9.02
N ILE A 50 2.56 7.14 7.71
CA ILE A 50 3.85 6.65 7.18
C ILE A 50 5.01 7.45 7.76
N ALA A 51 4.90 8.78 7.80
CA ALA A 51 5.93 9.63 8.39
C ALA A 51 6.20 9.25 9.86
N LEU A 52 5.13 9.08 10.65
CA LEU A 52 5.22 8.72 12.06
C LEU A 52 5.79 7.30 12.26
N LEU A 53 5.38 6.34 11.43
CA LEU A 53 5.91 4.97 11.48
C LEU A 53 7.40 4.93 11.16
N VAL A 54 7.84 5.60 10.09
CA VAL A 54 9.26 5.65 9.71
C VAL A 54 10.11 6.29 10.80
N GLU A 55 9.63 7.38 11.42
CA GLU A 55 10.31 8.01 12.55
C GLU A 55 10.42 7.07 13.75
N ARG A 56 9.31 6.42 14.14
CA ARG A 56 9.27 5.54 15.31
C ARG A 56 10.07 4.26 15.12
N LEU A 57 10.07 3.69 13.93
CA LEU A 57 10.91 2.54 13.62
C LEU A 57 12.40 2.86 13.82
N GLN A 58 12.84 4.07 13.49
CA GLN A 58 14.21 4.51 13.82
C GLN A 58 14.44 4.61 15.33
N GLN A 59 13.44 5.04 16.11
CA GLN A 59 13.54 5.09 17.57
C GLN A 59 13.58 3.71 18.22
N LEU A 60 13.05 2.68 17.54
CA LEU A 60 13.11 1.28 17.95
C LEU A 60 14.38 0.57 17.44
N ASP A 61 15.38 1.29 16.91
CA ASP A 61 16.58 0.70 16.30
C ASP A 61 16.26 -0.29 15.16
N PHE A 62 15.15 -0.10 14.45
CA PHE A 62 14.77 -0.92 13.30
C PHE A 62 15.77 -0.74 12.15
N VAL A 63 16.26 -1.86 11.61
CA VAL A 63 17.25 -1.85 10.52
C VAL A 63 16.54 -2.05 9.18
N PHE A 64 16.33 -0.97 8.44
CA PHE A 64 15.73 -1.00 7.10
C PHE A 64 16.67 -1.61 6.05
N VAL A 65 16.12 -2.41 5.13
CA VAL A 65 16.84 -2.97 3.97
C VAL A 65 17.40 -1.86 3.07
N VAL A 66 16.61 -0.82 2.86
CA VAL A 66 16.93 0.33 2.00
C VAL A 66 17.60 1.47 2.77
N GLY A 67 17.88 1.29 4.07
CA GLY A 67 18.27 2.36 4.98
C GLY A 67 17.10 3.30 5.32
N ALA A 68 17.20 4.02 6.44
CA ALA A 68 16.10 4.86 6.94
C ALA A 68 15.67 5.96 5.94
N GLN A 69 16.62 6.54 5.18
CA GLN A 69 16.32 7.52 4.13
C GLN A 69 15.63 6.89 2.91
N GLY A 70 15.78 5.58 2.71
CA GLY A 70 15.16 4.83 1.63
C GLY A 70 13.73 4.37 1.93
N ALA A 71 13.34 4.33 3.21
CA ALA A 71 12.09 3.73 3.67
C ALA A 71 10.83 4.45 3.14
N TRP A 72 10.94 5.74 2.82
CA TRP A 72 9.88 6.50 2.18
C TRP A 72 10.45 7.57 1.25
N ASN A 73 10.09 7.49 -0.03
CA ASN A 73 10.51 8.42 -1.08
C ASN A 73 9.32 8.89 -1.92
N PRO A 74 9.10 10.21 -2.05
CA PRO A 74 8.15 10.74 -3.03
C PRO A 74 8.50 10.28 -4.45
N CYS A 75 7.50 10.12 -5.30
CA CYS A 75 7.75 9.76 -6.68
C CYS A 75 8.51 10.86 -7.43
N THR A 76 9.46 10.45 -8.27
CA THR A 76 10.22 11.37 -9.11
C THR A 76 9.37 11.91 -10.25
N ALA A 77 9.76 13.06 -10.83
CA ALA A 77 9.08 13.60 -12.00
C ALA A 77 9.07 12.63 -13.20
N ARG A 78 10.06 11.73 -13.29
CA ARG A 78 10.11 10.67 -14.31
C ARG A 78 9.02 9.63 -14.06
N GLU A 79 8.84 9.19 -12.82
CA GLU A 79 7.82 8.21 -12.43
C GLU A 79 6.41 8.75 -12.65
N LEU A 80 6.16 10.02 -12.28
CA LEU A 80 4.88 10.67 -12.54
C LEU A 80 4.56 10.79 -14.04
N LYS A 81 5.57 11.11 -14.87
CA LYS A 81 5.42 11.11 -16.34
C LYS A 81 5.15 9.73 -16.90
N LEU A 82 5.78 8.70 -16.34
CA LEU A 82 5.53 7.32 -16.74
C LEU A 82 4.11 6.89 -16.34
N LEU A 83 3.65 7.24 -15.14
CA LEU A 83 2.30 6.96 -14.69
C LEU A 83 1.26 7.61 -15.61
N ALA A 84 1.44 8.89 -15.94
CA ALA A 84 0.58 9.58 -16.89
C ALA A 84 0.60 8.91 -18.28
N SER A 85 1.76 8.41 -18.72
CA SER A 85 1.90 7.66 -19.97
C SER A 85 1.18 6.31 -19.92
N ILE A 86 1.19 5.62 -18.78
CA ILE A 86 0.43 4.38 -18.55
C ILE A 86 -1.06 4.69 -18.68
N GLU A 87 -1.54 5.70 -17.95
CA GLU A 87 -2.97 6.05 -17.94
C GLU A 87 -3.46 6.49 -19.33
N GLN A 88 -2.67 7.29 -20.05
CA GLN A 88 -2.98 7.73 -21.41
C GLN A 88 -3.05 6.57 -22.42
N ARG A 89 -2.15 5.58 -22.31
CA ARG A 89 -2.00 4.51 -23.32
C ARG A 89 -2.76 3.23 -22.98
N ARG A 90 -3.01 2.97 -21.70
CA ARG A 90 -3.63 1.73 -21.21
C ARG A 90 -5.00 1.96 -20.58
N GLY A 91 -5.39 3.21 -20.36
CA GLY A 91 -6.66 3.60 -19.76
C GLY A 91 -6.53 3.93 -18.28
N PRO A 92 -7.66 4.28 -17.62
CA PRO A 92 -7.66 4.87 -16.28
C PRO A 92 -7.03 3.95 -15.23
N LEU A 93 -6.42 4.56 -14.22
CA LEU A 93 -6.00 3.90 -12.98
C LEU A 93 -7.07 4.08 -11.89
N PRO A 94 -7.09 3.25 -10.83
CA PRO A 94 -7.94 3.52 -9.68
C PRO A 94 -7.63 4.91 -9.10
N ILE A 95 -8.66 5.67 -8.70
CA ILE A 95 -8.49 7.04 -8.20
C ILE A 95 -7.53 7.08 -7.00
N VAL A 96 -7.68 6.15 -6.04
CA VAL A 96 -6.81 6.09 -4.85
C VAL A 96 -5.38 5.69 -5.20
N LEU A 97 -5.17 4.86 -6.23
CA LEU A 97 -3.82 4.49 -6.67
C LEU A 97 -3.11 5.70 -7.28
N ARG A 98 -3.83 6.47 -8.09
CA ARG A 98 -3.30 7.73 -8.65
C ARG A 98 -2.92 8.70 -7.54
N ALA A 99 -3.79 8.89 -6.55
CA ALA A 99 -3.54 9.76 -5.41
C ALA A 99 -2.34 9.29 -4.57
N TRP A 100 -2.19 7.98 -4.33
CA TRP A 100 -1.05 7.41 -3.63
C TRP A 100 0.27 7.80 -4.29
N VAL A 101 0.38 7.61 -5.60
CA VAL A 101 1.62 7.91 -6.34
C VAL A 101 1.95 9.40 -6.32
N GLU A 102 0.94 10.25 -6.46
CA GLU A 102 1.14 11.71 -6.49
C GLU A 102 1.48 12.30 -5.12
N MET A 103 0.96 11.73 -4.02
CA MET A 103 1.07 12.33 -2.69
C MET A 103 2.05 11.62 -1.74
N ILE A 104 2.27 10.32 -1.95
CA ILE A 104 3.07 9.45 -1.06
C ILE A 104 4.30 8.94 -1.79
N GLY A 105 4.11 8.28 -2.94
CA GLY A 105 5.20 7.66 -3.71
C GLY A 105 5.54 6.25 -3.25
N ASN A 106 6.83 5.99 -3.01
CA ASN A 106 7.34 4.66 -2.67
C ASN A 106 7.58 4.52 -1.16
N VAL A 107 7.04 3.46 -0.58
CA VAL A 107 7.25 3.06 0.83
C VAL A 107 7.81 1.65 0.85
N ASP A 108 8.87 1.44 1.63
CA ASP A 108 9.51 0.15 1.84
C ASP A 108 9.94 -0.01 3.29
N LEU A 109 9.08 -0.65 4.10
CA LEU A 109 9.36 -0.92 5.50
C LEU A 109 10.05 -2.29 5.71
N ARG A 110 10.60 -2.92 4.66
CA ARG A 110 11.37 -4.16 4.85
C ARG A 110 12.59 -3.89 5.71
N GLY A 111 12.86 -4.82 6.61
CA GLY A 111 13.96 -4.72 7.54
C GLY A 111 13.85 -5.71 8.67
N SER A 112 14.69 -5.49 9.68
CA SER A 112 14.82 -6.38 10.82
C SER A 112 14.72 -5.63 12.14
N HIS A 113 14.01 -6.23 13.09
CA HIS A 113 13.93 -5.85 14.50
C HIS A 113 13.59 -7.10 15.33
N PRO A 114 14.17 -7.27 16.53
CA PRO A 114 14.06 -8.52 17.29
C PRO A 114 12.64 -9.10 17.44
N THR A 115 11.62 -8.26 17.56
CA THR A 115 10.23 -8.67 17.79
C THR A 115 9.30 -8.41 16.59
N LEU A 116 9.61 -7.44 15.72
CA LEU A 116 8.67 -6.98 14.68
C LEU A 116 8.85 -7.70 13.35
N SER A 117 10.09 -7.93 12.92
CA SER A 117 10.36 -8.41 11.57
C SER A 117 11.75 -9.04 11.47
N ASN A 118 11.89 -10.05 10.62
CA ASN A 118 13.18 -10.67 10.33
C ASN A 118 13.40 -10.75 8.82
N TYR A 119 14.35 -9.97 8.31
CA TYR A 119 14.82 -10.07 6.94
C TYR A 119 16.03 -11.01 6.88
N TYR A 120 15.93 -12.14 6.18
CA TYR A 120 16.88 -13.27 6.26
C TYR A 120 18.37 -12.90 6.08
N SER A 121 18.71 -11.83 5.34
CA SER A 121 20.11 -11.40 5.13
C SER A 121 20.58 -10.27 6.06
N LEU A 122 19.70 -9.69 6.88
CA LEU A 122 20.00 -8.64 7.86
C LEU A 122 19.83 -9.14 9.30
N GLY A 123 19.29 -10.35 9.48
CA GLY A 123 18.93 -10.91 10.77
C GLY A 123 20.00 -11.78 11.43
N HIS A 124 20.00 -11.73 12.77
CA HIS A 124 20.85 -12.47 13.72
C HIS A 124 20.37 -13.92 13.99
N ALA A 125 19.48 -14.50 13.17
CA ALA A 125 18.79 -15.77 13.47
C ALA A 125 18.96 -16.81 12.36
N THR A 126 19.13 -18.07 12.78
CA THR A 126 19.28 -19.26 11.92
C THR A 126 17.95 -19.93 11.55
N THR A 127 16.81 -19.35 11.95
CA THR A 127 15.44 -19.89 11.79
C THR A 127 14.51 -18.88 11.14
N ARG A 128 13.44 -19.37 10.49
CA ARG A 128 12.38 -18.53 9.88
C ARG A 128 11.72 -17.68 10.97
N GLY A 129 11.80 -16.35 10.84
CA GLY A 129 11.12 -15.41 11.76
C GLY A 129 9.62 -15.32 11.50
N PRO A 130 8.88 -14.50 12.26
CA PRO A 130 7.45 -14.28 12.03
C PRO A 130 7.20 -13.69 10.64
N ASN A 131 6.12 -14.09 9.97
CA ASN A 131 5.71 -13.47 8.72
C ASN A 131 5.04 -12.13 9.02
N SER A 132 5.86 -11.09 9.17
CA SER A 132 5.41 -9.75 9.58
C SER A 132 4.80 -8.95 8.42
N ASP A 133 5.08 -9.36 7.18
CA ASP A 133 4.60 -8.75 5.94
C ASP A 133 4.65 -7.21 5.94
N PRO A 134 5.84 -6.60 6.12
CA PRO A 134 5.98 -5.16 6.25
C PRO A 134 5.35 -4.40 5.07
N LEU A 135 4.81 -3.22 5.36
CA LEU A 135 4.25 -2.33 4.34
C LEU A 135 5.32 -1.97 3.31
N VAL A 136 5.18 -2.56 2.14
CA VAL A 136 5.86 -2.15 0.91
C VAL A 136 4.78 -1.79 -0.08
N LEU A 137 4.83 -0.58 -0.59
CA LEU A 137 3.97 -0.14 -1.67
C LEU A 137 4.72 0.93 -2.45
N GLY A 138 5.10 0.57 -3.67
CA GLY A 138 5.89 1.42 -4.54
C GLY A 138 5.60 1.05 -5.98
N MET A 139 5.57 2.05 -6.85
CA MET A 139 5.11 1.88 -8.21
C MET A 139 6.11 2.43 -9.19
N VAL A 140 6.92 1.55 -9.80
CA VAL A 140 7.63 1.93 -11.02
C VAL A 140 8.01 0.69 -11.84
N PRO A 141 7.20 0.25 -12.83
CA PRO A 141 7.81 -0.44 -13.96
C PRO A 141 8.85 0.52 -14.57
N TYR A 142 10.04 0.09 -14.92
CA TYR A 142 11.04 1.01 -15.50
C TYR A 142 10.56 1.66 -16.80
N GLU A 143 9.70 0.94 -17.54
CA GLU A 143 9.13 1.35 -18.81
C GLU A 143 7.72 0.77 -19.06
N LEU A 144 6.90 1.47 -19.84
CA LEU A 144 5.56 1.03 -20.23
C LEU A 144 5.54 -0.32 -20.97
N SER A 145 6.61 -0.61 -21.72
CA SER A 145 6.80 -1.84 -22.50
C SER A 145 6.91 -3.09 -21.62
N GLN A 146 7.27 -2.92 -20.35
CA GLN A 146 7.50 -4.02 -19.41
C GLN A 146 6.23 -4.47 -18.67
N LEU A 147 5.11 -3.75 -18.82
CA LEU A 147 3.85 -4.17 -18.21
C LEU A 147 3.37 -5.51 -18.78
N PRO A 148 3.24 -6.57 -17.95
CA PRO A 148 2.73 -7.86 -18.39
C PRO A 148 1.30 -7.72 -18.93
N CYS A 149 1.07 -8.17 -20.17
CA CYS A 149 -0.26 -8.21 -20.78
C CYS A 149 -0.85 -9.61 -20.62
N ILE A 150 -1.94 -9.71 -19.85
CA ILE A 150 -2.60 -10.99 -19.56
C ILE A 150 -3.81 -11.26 -20.46
N ASP A 151 -4.39 -10.21 -21.07
CA ASP A 151 -5.39 -10.35 -22.14
C ASP A 151 -5.13 -9.31 -23.23
N ARG A 152 -4.62 -9.76 -24.39
CA ARG A 152 -4.35 -8.89 -25.53
C ARG A 152 -5.61 -8.39 -26.23
N LYS A 153 -6.72 -9.13 -26.18
CA LYS A 153 -7.97 -8.71 -26.82
C LYS A 153 -8.63 -7.60 -26.00
N GLN A 154 -8.64 -7.77 -24.68
CA GLN A 154 -9.21 -6.81 -23.74
C GLN A 154 -8.23 -5.72 -23.31
N GLN A 155 -6.96 -5.82 -23.73
CA GLN A 155 -5.88 -4.89 -23.35
C GLN A 155 -5.74 -4.78 -21.82
N ILE A 156 -5.76 -5.94 -21.13
CA ILE A 156 -5.57 -6.00 -19.67
C ILE A 156 -4.09 -6.23 -19.37
N PHE A 157 -3.56 -5.37 -18.49
CA PHE A 157 -2.17 -5.40 -18.03
C PHE A 157 -2.11 -5.55 -16.52
N LEU A 158 -0.98 -6.05 -16.03
CA LEU A 158 -0.66 -6.09 -14.61
C LEU A 158 0.29 -4.96 -14.27
N LEU A 159 -0.05 -4.18 -13.26
CA LEU A 159 0.82 -3.18 -12.66
C LEU A 159 1.28 -3.71 -11.30
N GLU A 160 2.53 -4.14 -11.21
CA GLU A 160 3.14 -4.56 -9.95
C GLU A 160 3.24 -3.35 -9.00
N VAL A 161 2.83 -3.55 -7.75
CA VAL A 161 2.73 -2.49 -6.74
C VAL A 161 3.44 -2.84 -5.43
N ALA A 162 3.66 -4.13 -5.16
CA ALA A 162 4.40 -4.59 -4.00
C ALA A 162 4.94 -6.01 -4.22
N PRO A 163 6.07 -6.39 -3.59
CA PRO A 163 6.48 -7.78 -3.47
C PRO A 163 5.49 -8.60 -2.62
N ASP A 164 5.51 -9.92 -2.78
CA ASP A 164 4.79 -10.83 -1.86
C ASP A 164 5.41 -10.87 -0.45
N SER A 165 4.68 -11.47 0.51
CA SER A 165 5.09 -11.55 1.92
C SER A 165 6.38 -12.35 2.16
N CYS A 166 6.66 -13.36 1.33
CA CYS A 166 7.90 -14.13 1.40
C CYS A 166 9.11 -13.32 0.92
N HIS A 167 8.99 -12.63 -0.21
CA HIS A 167 10.02 -11.73 -0.74
C HIS A 167 10.27 -10.54 0.18
N LYS A 168 9.23 -10.04 0.88
CA LYS A 168 9.40 -9.03 1.93
C LYS A 168 10.26 -9.50 3.11
N SER A 169 10.34 -10.81 3.33
CA SER A 169 11.17 -11.45 4.36
C SER A 169 12.49 -12.02 3.81
N ASN A 170 12.77 -11.81 2.51
CA ASN A 170 13.92 -12.36 1.77
C ASN A 170 13.93 -13.90 1.65
N TYR A 171 12.76 -14.51 1.56
CA TYR A 171 12.60 -15.91 1.15
C TYR A 171 12.17 -15.98 -0.31
N SER A 172 12.43 -17.13 -0.95
CA SER A 172 11.83 -17.43 -2.25
C SER A 172 10.31 -17.44 -2.08
N GLY A 173 9.63 -16.52 -2.75
CA GLY A 173 8.18 -16.34 -2.69
C GLY A 173 7.44 -16.83 -3.92
N GLY A 174 6.19 -16.36 -4.04
CA GLY A 174 5.34 -16.47 -5.21
C GLY A 174 5.53 -15.28 -6.16
N GLY A 175 4.48 -14.92 -6.91
CA GLY A 175 4.47 -13.71 -7.72
C GLY A 175 4.20 -12.44 -6.92
N ASP A 176 4.73 -11.31 -7.38
CA ASP A 176 4.48 -9.98 -6.79
C ASP A 176 2.98 -9.63 -6.75
N SER A 177 2.60 -8.75 -5.82
CA SER A 177 1.25 -8.17 -5.77
C SER A 177 1.09 -7.14 -6.88
N TYR A 178 -0.01 -7.25 -7.63
CA TYR A 178 -0.30 -6.41 -8.78
C TYR A 178 -1.72 -5.87 -8.77
N MET A 179 -1.99 -4.84 -9.56
CA MET A 179 -3.33 -4.39 -9.90
C MET A 179 -3.59 -4.54 -11.39
N ARG A 180 -4.81 -4.94 -11.74
CA ARG A 180 -5.24 -5.05 -13.14
C ARG A 180 -5.59 -3.66 -13.67
N ILE A 181 -5.04 -3.30 -14.83
CA ILE A 181 -5.33 -2.04 -15.52
C ILE A 181 -5.78 -2.31 -16.97
N PRO A 182 -6.67 -1.47 -17.54
CA PRO A 182 -7.30 -0.31 -16.92
C PRO A 182 -8.30 -0.65 -15.81
N SER A 183 -8.42 0.24 -14.83
CA SER A 183 -9.44 0.20 -13.79
C SER A 183 -9.98 1.61 -13.56
N ALA A 184 -11.26 1.81 -13.87
CA ALA A 184 -11.90 3.13 -13.81
C ALA A 184 -12.51 3.44 -12.42
N GLY A 185 -12.46 2.50 -11.49
CA GLY A 185 -13.09 2.63 -10.17
C GLY A 185 -12.37 3.58 -9.21
N PHE A 186 -12.97 3.75 -8.03
CA PHE A 186 -12.35 4.50 -6.95
C PHE A 186 -11.10 3.79 -6.41
N ASP A 187 -11.23 2.49 -6.19
CA ASP A 187 -10.20 1.56 -5.69
C ASP A 187 -10.16 0.32 -6.60
N ALA A 188 -9.15 -0.54 -6.45
CA ALA A 188 -9.08 -1.81 -7.16
C ALA A 188 -8.45 -2.91 -6.28
N PRO A 189 -8.88 -4.16 -6.48
CA PRO A 189 -8.30 -5.30 -5.79
C PRO A 189 -6.86 -5.54 -6.24
N PHE A 190 -6.02 -5.96 -5.29
CA PHE A 190 -4.77 -6.66 -5.58
C PHE A 190 -5.09 -8.01 -6.22
N GLY A 191 -4.26 -8.41 -7.17
CA GLY A 191 -4.01 -9.82 -7.45
C GLY A 191 -2.70 -10.21 -6.79
N SER A 192 -2.70 -11.31 -6.05
CA SER A 192 -1.49 -11.86 -5.43
C SER A 192 -1.65 -13.36 -5.22
N ASP A 193 -0.54 -14.08 -5.04
CA ASP A 193 -0.60 -15.49 -4.62
C ASP A 193 -0.71 -15.64 -3.08
N ASP A 194 -0.88 -14.52 -2.36
CA ASP A 194 -0.92 -14.40 -0.91
C ASP A 194 -2.34 -14.06 -0.39
N TRP A 195 -2.45 -13.88 0.93
CA TRP A 195 -3.67 -13.53 1.70
C TRP A 195 -4.36 -12.23 1.26
N TRP A 196 -3.70 -11.42 0.44
CA TRP A 196 -4.20 -10.13 -0.04
C TRP A 196 -4.95 -10.22 -1.36
N ASP A 197 -5.03 -11.41 -1.96
CA ASP A 197 -5.74 -11.60 -3.22
C ASP A 197 -7.20 -11.15 -3.12
N GLY A 198 -7.62 -10.28 -4.04
CA GLY A 198 -8.96 -9.70 -4.05
C GLY A 198 -9.18 -8.55 -3.05
N MET A 199 -8.25 -8.26 -2.14
CA MET A 199 -8.37 -7.11 -1.23
C MET A 199 -8.09 -5.80 -1.98
N CYS A 200 -8.85 -4.74 -1.71
CA CYS A 200 -8.59 -3.42 -2.28
C CYS A 200 -7.49 -2.65 -1.53
N LEU A 201 -6.96 -1.58 -2.13
CA LEU A 201 -5.84 -0.82 -1.57
C LEU A 201 -6.17 -0.23 -0.20
N ILE A 202 -7.33 0.41 -0.04
CA ILE A 202 -7.64 1.11 1.22
C ILE A 202 -7.84 0.13 2.39
N PRO A 203 -8.59 -0.98 2.26
CA PRO A 203 -8.62 -2.03 3.29
C PRO A 203 -7.24 -2.57 3.65
N TYR A 204 -6.37 -2.81 2.67
CA TYR A 204 -4.98 -3.23 2.94
C TYR A 204 -4.22 -2.20 3.77
N LEU A 205 -4.31 -0.91 3.43
CA LEU A 205 -3.64 0.15 4.20
C LEU A 205 -4.20 0.28 5.62
N ARG A 206 -5.52 0.07 5.82
CA ARG A 206 -6.13 0.00 7.15
C ARG A 206 -5.50 -1.11 7.99
N GLU A 207 -5.35 -2.29 7.42
CA GLU A 207 -4.68 -3.42 8.07
C GLU A 207 -3.22 -3.09 8.39
N CYS A 208 -2.48 -2.53 7.43
CA CYS A 208 -1.10 -2.10 7.68
C CYS A 208 -1.01 -1.14 8.86
N PHE A 209 -1.85 -0.11 8.91
CA PHE A 209 -1.81 0.88 10.00
C PHE A 209 -2.32 0.33 11.33
N ALA A 210 -3.30 -0.57 11.32
CA ALA A 210 -3.76 -1.26 12.54
C ALA A 210 -2.65 -2.08 13.21
N TRP A 211 -1.67 -2.54 12.42
CA TRP A 211 -0.53 -3.35 12.87
C TRP A 211 0.81 -2.62 12.78
N GLY A 212 0.82 -1.29 12.85
CA GLY A 212 2.05 -0.50 12.92
C GLY A 212 2.96 -0.64 11.68
N GLY A 213 2.41 -1.04 10.54
CA GLY A 213 3.13 -1.34 9.31
C GLY A 213 3.45 -2.82 9.08
N PHE A 214 3.04 -3.73 9.98
CA PHE A 214 3.36 -5.16 9.93
C PHE A 214 2.09 -6.04 10.02
N PRO A 215 1.18 -5.96 9.03
CA PRO A 215 -0.11 -6.64 9.05
C PRO A 215 0.00 -8.17 9.18
N GLY A 216 1.11 -8.79 8.78
CA GLY A 216 1.27 -10.24 8.88
C GLY A 216 1.32 -10.76 10.32
N LEU A 217 1.65 -9.89 11.29
CA LEU A 217 1.64 -10.26 12.72
C LEU A 217 0.25 -10.63 13.25
N ARG A 218 -0.83 -10.23 12.57
CA ARG A 218 -2.21 -10.58 12.96
C ARG A 218 -2.46 -12.08 12.99
N ASP A 219 -1.75 -12.82 12.15
CA ASP A 219 -1.94 -14.25 11.93
C ASP A 219 -0.96 -15.09 12.78
N ASP A 220 -0.11 -14.44 13.59
CA ASP A 220 0.80 -15.07 14.55
C ASP A 220 0.62 -14.46 15.95
N PRO A 221 -0.30 -14.99 16.78
CA PRO A 221 -0.57 -14.46 18.11
C PRO A 221 0.64 -14.45 19.05
N ALA A 222 1.58 -15.37 18.87
CA ALA A 222 2.79 -15.42 19.70
C ALA A 222 3.75 -14.29 19.33
N ALA A 223 3.93 -14.04 18.02
CA ALA A 223 4.71 -12.89 17.55
C ALA A 223 4.06 -11.56 17.89
N ALA A 224 2.73 -11.45 17.74
CA ALA A 224 1.96 -10.26 18.12
C ALA A 224 2.11 -9.93 19.61
N GLU A 225 2.04 -10.93 20.49
CA GLU A 225 2.26 -10.73 21.93
C GLU A 225 3.71 -10.35 22.23
N ALA A 226 4.69 -10.95 21.54
CA ALA A 226 6.09 -10.61 21.71
C ALA A 226 6.41 -9.17 21.26
N ALA A 227 5.71 -8.65 20.26
CA ALA A 227 5.84 -7.29 19.74
C ALA A 227 4.83 -6.29 20.32
N ARG A 228 4.12 -6.64 21.42
CA ARG A 228 2.98 -5.86 21.90
C ARG A 228 3.34 -4.41 22.25
N GLU A 229 4.49 -4.20 22.88
CA GLU A 229 4.92 -2.86 23.29
C GLU A 229 5.29 -2.01 22.08
N GLU A 230 5.98 -2.58 21.12
CA GLU A 230 6.35 -1.94 19.86
C GLU A 230 5.11 -1.64 19.01
N LEU A 231 4.16 -2.56 18.92
CA LEU A 231 2.89 -2.34 18.19
C LEU A 231 2.06 -1.24 18.85
N ALA A 232 1.96 -1.22 20.19
CA ALA A 232 1.29 -0.15 20.90
C ALA A 232 1.97 1.21 20.63
N PHE A 233 3.30 1.25 20.63
CA PHE A 233 4.07 2.45 20.32
C PHE A 233 3.89 2.90 18.86
N LEU A 234 3.95 1.99 17.89
CA LEU A 234 3.84 2.29 16.47
C LEU A 234 2.42 2.77 16.10
N THR A 235 1.39 2.17 16.68
CA THR A 235 -0.02 2.47 16.37
C THR A 235 -0.56 3.72 17.08
N GLN A 236 0.08 4.16 18.17
CA GLN A 236 -0.39 5.29 18.95
C GLN A 236 -0.46 6.59 18.13
N GLY A 237 -1.66 7.16 17.97
CA GLY A 237 -1.83 8.45 17.30
C GLY A 237 -1.84 8.37 15.77
N LEU A 238 -1.82 7.17 15.18
CA LEU A 238 -2.13 7.02 13.75
C LEU A 238 -3.56 7.49 13.47
N LEU A 239 -3.74 8.15 12.34
CA LEU A 239 -5.03 8.64 11.87
C LEU A 239 -5.81 7.52 11.17
N PRO A 240 -7.11 7.35 11.48
CA PRO A 240 -7.94 6.40 10.76
C PRO A 240 -8.15 6.85 9.32
N ILE A 241 -8.14 5.89 8.39
CA ILE A 241 -8.36 6.09 6.96
C ILE A 241 -9.52 5.27 6.41
#